data_AF-A0A3D0DD02-F1
#
_entry.id   AF-A0A3D0DD02-F1
#
_cell.length_a   1.000
_cell.length_b   1.000
_cell.length_c   1.000
_cell.angle_alpha   90.00
_cell.angle_beta   90.00
_cell.angle_gamma   90.00
#
_symmetry.space_group_name_H-M   'P 1'
#
loop_
_entity.id
_entity.type
_entity.pdbx_description
1 polymer ?
#
loop_
_entity_poly.entity_id
_entity_poly.type
_entity_poly.pdbx_seq_one_letter_code
_entity_poly.pdbx_strand_id
1 'polypeptide(L)'
;MASPPWSKGDRQDNVRKAKLERRDAVLESRRVAILENAEEWLDTYRQGWLAHLQATGEADYKGRYVRPKNSTVPAGRGVNLAQSRLVLITSAGAYLRDHQPPFDADNLLGDYTLRLFPSSTRLDALAYAHDHYDHSAVNSDPQVLVPLRHLENLVVDGVIGELAPCVISFSGYQPDATRTVSEVIPAVIEAARAAEIDAALLVPA
;
A
#
# COMPACT_ATOMS: atom_id res chain seq x y z
N MET A 1 -22.93 6.37 -14.42
CA MET A 1 -21.84 6.01 -13.48
C MET A 1 -22.50 5.74 -12.14
N ALA A 2 -22.44 4.50 -11.66
CA ALA A 2 -23.07 4.09 -10.41
C ALA A 2 -22.06 4.19 -9.27
N SER A 3 -22.43 4.86 -8.18
CA SER A 3 -21.61 4.99 -6.97
C SER A 3 -21.42 3.62 -6.27
N PRO A 4 -20.32 3.42 -5.52
CA PRO A 4 -20.09 2.18 -4.78
C PRO A 4 -21.14 1.97 -3.67
N PRO A 5 -21.52 0.71 -3.34
CA PRO A 5 -22.70 0.37 -2.52
C PRO A 5 -22.61 0.68 -1.02
N TRP A 6 -21.66 1.49 -0.55
CA TRP A 6 -21.30 1.59 0.88
C TRP A 6 -21.66 2.93 1.55
N SER A 7 -22.32 3.88 0.87
CA SER A 7 -22.55 5.22 1.43
C SER A 7 -23.95 5.43 2.04
N LYS A 8 -24.11 5.27 3.37
CA LYS A 8 -25.12 5.98 4.18
C LYS A 8 -24.71 6.09 5.67
N GLY A 9 -24.57 7.32 6.21
CA GLY A 9 -24.21 7.55 7.63
C GLY A 9 -24.25 8.99 8.20
N ASP A 10 -25.18 9.88 7.78
CA ASP A 10 -25.20 11.36 7.93
C ASP A 10 -24.85 12.09 9.28
N ARG A 11 -24.59 11.44 10.42
CA ARG A 11 -24.20 12.13 11.68
C ARG A 11 -22.79 11.86 12.19
N GLN A 12 -22.28 10.64 12.08
CA GLN A 12 -20.87 10.36 12.36
C GLN A 12 -19.98 10.90 11.23
N ASP A 13 -20.51 10.94 10.00
CA ASP A 13 -19.83 11.41 8.80
C ASP A 13 -19.42 12.88 8.90
N ASN A 14 -20.27 13.75 9.47
CA ASN A 14 -19.96 15.17 9.64
C ASN A 14 -18.83 15.42 10.67
N VAL A 15 -18.76 14.62 11.73
CA VAL A 15 -17.67 14.70 12.72
C VAL A 15 -16.36 14.16 12.14
N ARG A 16 -16.44 13.07 11.38
CA ARG A 16 -15.29 12.48 10.66
C ARG A 16 -14.73 13.43 9.60
N LYS A 17 -15.60 14.02 8.79
CA LYS A 17 -15.22 14.99 7.75
C LYS A 17 -14.52 16.22 8.33
N ALA A 18 -15.06 16.81 9.40
CA ALA A 18 -14.43 17.94 10.08
C ALA A 18 -13.07 17.58 10.74
N LYS A 19 -12.91 16.33 11.19
CA LYS A 19 -11.63 15.82 11.71
C LYS A 19 -10.60 15.62 10.58
N LEU A 20 -11.04 15.16 9.41
CA LEU A 20 -10.20 14.96 8.22
C LEU A 20 -9.67 16.29 7.67
N GLU A 21 -10.56 17.28 7.51
CA GLU A 21 -10.21 18.63 7.02
C GLU A 21 -9.20 19.34 7.94
N ARG A 22 -9.37 19.22 9.26
CA ARG A 22 -8.40 19.76 10.25
C ARG A 22 -7.06 19.02 10.21
N ARG A 23 -7.05 17.72 9.88
CA ARG A 23 -5.83 16.91 9.76
C ARG A 23 -5.05 17.30 8.51
N ASP A 24 -5.74 17.47 7.39
CA ASP A 24 -5.15 17.90 6.11
C ASP A 24 -4.48 19.28 6.25
N ALA A 25 -5.11 20.24 6.95
CA ALA A 25 -4.54 21.56 7.21
C ALA A 25 -3.26 21.53 8.09
N VAL A 26 -3.16 20.59 9.04
CA VAL A 26 -1.97 20.43 9.89
C VAL A 26 -0.81 19.79 9.12
N LEU A 27 -1.09 18.82 8.26
CA LEU A 27 -0.10 18.17 7.39
C LEU A 27 0.53 19.16 6.39
N GLU A 28 -0.25 20.12 5.88
CA GLU A 28 0.23 21.16 4.96
C GLU A 28 1.28 22.09 5.61
N SER A 29 1.22 22.29 6.94
CA SER A 29 2.12 23.18 7.69
C SER A 29 3.50 22.58 8.03
N ARG A 30 3.72 21.29 7.76
CA ARG A 30 4.99 20.58 7.95
C ARG A 30 5.21 19.65 6.76
N ARG A 31 5.51 20.22 5.59
CA ARG A 31 5.82 19.44 4.37
C ARG A 31 7.10 18.62 4.57
N VAL A 32 6.95 17.43 5.12
CA VAL A 32 7.95 16.36 5.06
C VAL A 32 7.87 15.78 3.65
N ALA A 33 9.00 15.75 2.95
CA ALA A 33 9.06 15.12 1.64
C ALA A 33 8.87 13.60 1.78
N ILE A 34 7.99 13.03 0.95
CA ILE A 34 7.81 11.57 0.89
C ILE A 34 9.08 10.90 0.32
N LEU A 35 9.73 11.56 -0.64
CA LEU A 35 11.03 11.20 -1.20
C LEU A 35 11.93 12.42 -1.22
N GLU A 36 12.97 12.42 -0.38
CA GLU A 36 13.97 13.50 -0.37
C GLU A 36 14.86 13.41 -1.63
N ASN A 37 15.22 14.58 -2.19
CA ASN A 37 16.07 14.70 -3.39
C ASN A 37 15.56 13.90 -4.61
N ALA A 38 14.24 13.85 -4.82
CA ALA A 38 13.60 12.99 -5.83
C ALA A 38 14.17 13.16 -7.26
N GLU A 39 14.46 14.40 -7.70
CA GLU A 39 15.02 14.68 -9.03
C GLU A 39 16.44 14.12 -9.18
N GLU A 40 17.33 14.41 -8.21
CA GLU A 40 18.70 13.88 -8.20
C GLU A 40 18.72 12.35 -8.11
N TRP A 41 17.83 11.78 -7.29
CA TRP A 41 17.66 10.34 -7.19
C TRP A 41 17.25 9.74 -8.53
N LEU A 42 16.28 10.35 -9.22
CA LEU A 42 15.79 9.89 -10.52
C LEU A 42 16.87 9.93 -11.60
N ASP A 43 17.66 11.00 -11.66
CA ASP A 43 18.76 11.13 -12.61
C ASP A 43 19.83 10.05 -12.36
N THR A 44 20.15 9.80 -11.09
CA THR A 44 21.10 8.75 -10.71
C THR A 44 20.57 7.35 -11.04
N TYR A 45 19.30 7.09 -10.74
CA TYR A 45 18.62 5.84 -11.09
C TYR A 45 18.64 5.60 -12.61
N ARG A 46 18.33 6.64 -13.40
CA ARG A 46 18.32 6.59 -14.88
C ARG A 46 19.70 6.30 -15.46
N GLN A 47 20.72 7.03 -15.01
CA GLN A 47 22.09 6.89 -15.52
C GLN A 47 22.79 5.62 -15.03
N GLY A 48 22.39 5.10 -13.87
CA GLY A 48 22.97 3.92 -13.25
C GLY A 48 22.21 2.63 -13.59
N TRP A 49 21.23 2.32 -12.75
CA TRP A 49 20.53 1.03 -12.78
C TRP A 49 19.69 0.85 -14.04
N LEU A 50 18.92 1.87 -14.45
CA LEU A 50 18.03 1.75 -15.62
C LEU A 50 18.83 1.67 -16.93
N ALA A 51 19.85 2.50 -17.12
CA ALA A 51 20.71 2.43 -18.29
C ALA A 51 21.41 1.06 -18.40
N HIS A 52 21.82 0.47 -17.28
CA HIS A 52 22.38 -0.88 -17.26
C HIS A 52 21.35 -1.92 -17.68
N LEU A 53 20.17 -1.93 -17.06
CA LEU A 53 19.08 -2.84 -17.41
C LEU A 53 18.73 -2.75 -18.90
N GLN A 54 18.64 -1.54 -19.45
CA GLN A 54 18.34 -1.32 -20.87
C GLN A 54 19.47 -1.82 -21.80
N ALA A 55 20.71 -1.75 -21.36
CA ALA A 55 21.86 -2.19 -22.14
C ALA A 55 22.08 -3.71 -22.09
N THR A 56 21.80 -4.36 -20.97
CA THR A 56 22.16 -5.77 -20.72
C THR A 56 20.96 -6.71 -20.59
N GLY A 57 19.78 -6.18 -20.28
CA GLY A 57 18.61 -6.97 -19.87
C GLY A 57 18.69 -7.49 -18.43
N GLU A 58 19.72 -7.09 -17.66
CA GLU A 58 19.96 -7.59 -16.30
C GLU A 58 19.83 -6.48 -15.25
N ALA A 59 19.21 -6.79 -14.11
CA ALA A 59 19.09 -5.89 -12.97
C ALA A 59 20.31 -5.98 -12.03
N ASP A 60 20.94 -4.85 -11.69
CA ASP A 60 22.10 -4.79 -10.77
C ASP A 60 21.83 -3.95 -9.51
N TYR A 61 21.14 -4.56 -8.55
CA TYR A 61 20.80 -3.93 -7.27
C TYR A 61 21.97 -3.74 -6.30
N LYS A 62 23.11 -4.41 -6.54
CA LYS A 62 24.28 -4.37 -5.66
C LYS A 62 25.28 -3.30 -6.10
N GLY A 63 25.51 -3.18 -7.40
CA GLY A 63 26.50 -2.28 -7.97
C GLY A 63 25.94 -0.93 -8.42
N ARG A 64 24.67 -0.87 -8.85
CA ARG A 64 24.15 0.31 -9.59
C ARG A 64 22.89 0.93 -9.01
N TYR A 65 22.14 0.23 -8.17
CA TYR A 65 20.93 0.78 -7.57
C TYR A 65 21.24 1.67 -6.37
N VAL A 66 20.82 2.93 -6.44
CA VAL A 66 20.90 3.87 -5.33
C VAL A 66 19.60 3.82 -4.55
N ARG A 67 19.66 3.39 -3.28
CA ARG A 67 18.48 3.34 -2.41
C ARG A 67 18.07 4.76 -2.01
N PRO A 68 16.76 5.12 -2.10
CA PRO A 68 16.24 6.35 -1.52
C PRO A 68 16.64 6.51 -0.06
N LYS A 69 16.94 7.74 0.35
CA LYS A 69 17.25 8.06 1.74
C LYS A 69 16.48 9.31 2.13
N ASN A 70 15.68 9.20 3.18
CA ASN A 70 15.10 10.35 3.85
C ASN A 70 15.79 10.53 5.20
N SER A 71 16.16 11.77 5.51
CA SER A 71 16.68 12.20 6.80
C SER A 71 15.56 12.45 7.81
N THR A 72 14.34 12.65 7.33
CA THR A 72 13.14 12.83 8.14
C THR A 72 12.10 11.76 7.83
N VAL A 73 11.33 11.39 8.85
CA VAL A 73 10.20 10.45 8.69
C VAL A 73 8.88 11.21 8.89
N PRO A 74 7.85 10.92 8.08
CA PRO A 74 6.51 11.44 8.36
C PRO A 74 6.02 10.81 9.67
N ALA A 75 6.06 11.60 10.76
CA ALA A 75 5.60 11.19 12.07
C ALA A 75 4.45 12.09 12.54
N GLY A 76 3.37 11.45 12.97
CA GLY A 76 2.18 12.11 13.50
C GLY A 76 1.89 11.69 14.94
N ARG A 77 0.83 12.25 15.52
CA ARG A 77 0.28 11.72 16.78
C ARG A 77 -0.24 10.30 16.54
N GLY A 78 -0.04 9.42 17.51
CA GLY A 78 -0.66 8.10 17.51
C GLY A 78 -2.19 8.21 17.42
N VAL A 79 -2.80 7.16 16.89
CA VAL A 79 -4.26 7.00 16.80
C VAL A 79 -4.73 6.03 17.90
N ASN A 80 -5.97 6.19 18.35
CA ASN A 80 -6.59 5.22 19.25
C ASN A 80 -7.19 4.09 18.41
N LEU A 81 -6.53 2.93 18.36
CA LEU A 81 -6.92 1.80 17.52
C LEU A 81 -8.34 1.31 17.81
N ALA A 82 -8.74 1.22 19.08
CA ALA A 82 -10.08 0.78 19.49
C ALA A 82 -11.21 1.71 19.01
N GLN A 83 -10.88 2.92 18.55
CA GLN A 83 -11.82 3.90 17.99
C GLN A 83 -11.55 4.20 16.51
N SER A 84 -10.70 3.41 15.86
CA SER A 84 -10.22 3.68 14.51
C SER A 84 -10.69 2.59 13.55
N ARG A 85 -11.04 3.00 12.34
CA ARG A 85 -11.15 2.10 11.18
C ARG A 85 -9.76 1.85 10.60
N LEU A 86 -9.30 0.60 10.69
CA LEU A 86 -8.00 0.16 10.18
C LEU A 86 -8.15 -0.43 8.77
N VAL A 87 -7.30 -0.03 7.82
CA VAL A 87 -7.15 -0.72 6.54
C VAL A 87 -5.89 -1.59 6.51
N LEU A 88 -5.97 -2.74 5.87
CA LEU A 88 -4.81 -3.55 5.52
C LEU A 88 -4.24 -3.05 4.19
N ILE A 89 -2.96 -2.71 4.19
CA ILE A 89 -2.17 -2.42 3.00
C ILE A 89 -1.07 -3.47 2.92
N THR A 90 -0.98 -4.20 1.81
CA THR A 90 0.02 -5.26 1.62
C THR A 90 0.81 -5.04 0.33
N SER A 91 2.13 -5.25 0.40
CA SER A 91 3.00 -5.24 -0.78
C SER A 91 3.26 -6.66 -1.32
N ALA A 92 2.43 -7.63 -0.94
CA ALA A 92 2.62 -9.04 -1.24
C ALA A 92 2.34 -9.45 -2.69
N GLY A 93 1.88 -8.52 -3.53
CA GLY A 93 1.37 -8.87 -4.86
C GLY A 93 0.11 -9.76 -4.79
N ALA A 94 -0.69 -9.62 -3.73
CA ALA A 94 -1.91 -10.40 -3.53
C ALA A 94 -3.05 -9.91 -4.44
N TYR A 95 -3.75 -10.82 -5.10
CA TYR A 95 -4.87 -10.50 -6.00
C TYR A 95 -5.95 -11.60 -5.98
N LEU A 96 -7.16 -11.26 -6.43
CA LEU A 96 -8.25 -12.22 -6.61
C LEU A 96 -8.04 -13.03 -7.90
N ARG A 97 -7.63 -14.29 -7.75
CA ARG A 97 -7.24 -15.17 -8.87
C ARG A 97 -8.23 -15.18 -10.03
N ASP A 98 -9.52 -15.25 -9.72
CA ASP A 98 -10.58 -15.45 -10.71
C ASP A 98 -11.22 -14.13 -11.20
N HIS A 99 -10.84 -12.98 -10.62
CA HIS A 99 -11.50 -11.69 -10.87
C HIS A 99 -10.56 -10.58 -11.29
N GLN A 100 -9.25 -10.76 -11.09
CA GLN A 100 -8.25 -9.74 -11.30
C GLN A 100 -7.07 -10.33 -12.09
N PRO A 101 -6.48 -9.55 -13.01
CA PRO A 101 -5.23 -9.97 -13.61
C PRO A 101 -4.14 -10.02 -12.53
N PRO A 102 -3.18 -10.97 -12.63
CA PRO A 102 -1.99 -10.96 -11.79
C PRO A 102 -1.23 -9.64 -11.92
N PHE A 103 -0.32 -9.38 -10.99
CA PHE A 103 0.70 -8.36 -11.19
C PHE A 103 1.73 -8.84 -12.22
N ASP A 104 2.35 -7.89 -12.91
CA ASP A 104 3.42 -8.11 -13.89
C ASP A 104 4.74 -8.41 -13.15
N ALA A 105 4.82 -9.60 -12.53
CA ALA A 105 5.83 -9.95 -11.53
C ALA A 105 7.22 -10.23 -12.11
N ASP A 106 7.30 -10.63 -13.39
CA ASP A 106 8.54 -10.88 -14.13
C ASP A 106 9.12 -9.60 -14.76
N ASN A 107 8.33 -8.53 -14.79
CA ASN A 107 8.77 -7.25 -15.33
C ASN A 107 9.80 -6.59 -14.42
N LEU A 108 11.04 -6.58 -14.89
CA LEU A 108 12.16 -5.97 -14.18
C LEU A 108 11.98 -4.47 -13.94
N LEU A 109 11.10 -3.77 -14.65
CA LEU A 109 10.75 -2.36 -14.37
C LEU A 109 9.67 -2.20 -13.30
N GLY A 110 9.03 -3.28 -12.85
CA GLY A 110 8.03 -3.32 -11.80
C GLY A 110 6.59 -3.01 -12.23
N ASP A 111 5.66 -3.36 -11.35
CA ASP A 111 4.22 -3.09 -11.49
C ASP A 111 3.76 -2.03 -10.46
N TYR A 112 3.23 -0.92 -10.98
CA TYR A 112 2.79 0.24 -10.19
C TYR A 112 1.27 0.33 -10.07
N THR A 113 0.56 -0.74 -10.39
CA THR A 113 -0.90 -0.83 -10.27
C THR A 113 -1.32 -1.31 -8.89
N LEU A 114 -2.60 -1.10 -8.55
CA LEU A 114 -3.22 -1.62 -7.34
C LEU A 114 -4.18 -2.76 -7.65
N ARG A 115 -4.41 -3.62 -6.67
CA ARG A 115 -5.56 -4.52 -6.60
C ARG A 115 -6.29 -4.24 -5.30
N LEU A 116 -7.59 -3.96 -5.41
CA LEU A 116 -8.47 -3.79 -4.26
C LEU A 116 -9.39 -5.00 -4.16
N PHE A 117 -9.54 -5.56 -2.97
CA PHE A 117 -10.46 -6.69 -2.76
C PHE A 117 -11.12 -6.60 -1.38
N PRO A 118 -12.30 -7.22 -1.18
CA PRO A 118 -12.99 -7.17 0.10
C PRO A 118 -12.16 -7.74 1.24
N SER A 119 -12.23 -7.16 2.44
CA SER A 119 -11.59 -7.73 3.64
C SER A 119 -12.23 -9.05 4.08
N SER A 120 -13.45 -9.35 3.60
CA SER A 120 -14.13 -10.64 3.75
C SER A 120 -13.67 -11.72 2.76
N THR A 121 -12.69 -11.41 1.90
CA THR A 121 -12.16 -12.37 0.91
C THR A 121 -11.67 -13.64 1.60
N ARG A 122 -12.09 -14.79 1.06
CA ARG A 122 -11.59 -16.09 1.49
C ARG A 122 -10.12 -16.22 1.11
N LEU A 123 -9.30 -16.73 2.02
CA LEU A 123 -7.86 -16.85 1.80
C LEU A 123 -7.50 -17.75 0.60
N ASP A 124 -8.34 -18.75 0.29
CA ASP A 124 -8.15 -19.66 -0.86
C ASP A 124 -8.51 -19.03 -2.22
N ALA A 125 -9.18 -17.88 -2.23
CA ALA A 125 -9.44 -17.10 -3.44
C ALA A 125 -8.25 -16.20 -3.82
N LEU A 126 -7.26 -16.06 -2.94
CA LEU A 126 -6.07 -15.26 -3.17
C LEU A 126 -5.03 -16.03 -3.99
N ALA A 127 -4.32 -15.28 -4.82
CA ALA A 127 -3.08 -15.67 -5.44
C ALA A 127 -2.05 -14.55 -5.26
N TYR A 128 -0.78 -14.88 -5.43
CA TYR A 128 0.35 -14.00 -5.19
C TYR A 128 1.23 -13.96 -6.44
N ALA A 129 1.36 -12.79 -7.04
CA ALA A 129 2.21 -12.56 -8.19
C ALA A 129 3.42 -11.75 -7.73
N HIS A 130 4.52 -12.46 -7.41
CA HIS A 130 5.77 -11.85 -6.98
C HIS A 130 6.95 -12.82 -7.17
N ASP A 131 7.90 -12.52 -8.05
CA ASP A 131 8.95 -13.50 -8.40
C ASP A 131 10.21 -13.38 -7.53
N HIS A 132 10.22 -12.44 -6.57
CA HIS A 132 11.43 -12.04 -5.84
C HIS A 132 11.43 -12.38 -4.33
N TYR A 133 10.49 -13.19 -3.82
CA TYR A 133 10.53 -13.76 -2.45
C TYR A 133 10.09 -15.23 -2.42
N ASP A 134 10.43 -15.96 -1.35
CA ASP A 134 10.04 -17.36 -1.17
C ASP A 134 8.56 -17.48 -0.77
N HIS A 135 7.76 -18.09 -1.63
CA HIS A 135 6.33 -18.27 -1.41
C HIS A 135 5.98 -19.41 -0.44
N SER A 136 6.95 -20.18 0.08
CA SER A 136 6.70 -21.34 0.94
C SER A 136 5.79 -21.00 2.13
N ALA A 137 6.07 -19.89 2.82
CA ALA A 137 5.31 -19.44 3.98
C ALA A 137 3.88 -19.02 3.60
N VAL A 138 3.72 -18.16 2.58
CA VAL A 138 2.40 -17.65 2.18
C VAL A 138 1.52 -18.72 1.54
N ASN A 139 2.12 -19.70 0.86
CA ASN A 139 1.41 -20.86 0.33
C ASN A 139 0.91 -21.78 1.45
N SER A 140 1.64 -21.88 2.55
CA SER A 140 1.23 -22.65 3.73
C SER A 140 0.19 -21.93 4.57
N ASP A 141 0.36 -20.61 4.77
CA ASP A 141 -0.58 -19.76 5.50
C ASP A 141 -0.62 -18.35 4.88
N PRO A 142 -1.65 -18.04 4.07
CA PRO A 142 -1.88 -16.71 3.51
C PRO A 142 -1.87 -15.57 4.55
N GLN A 143 -2.14 -15.88 5.82
CA GLN A 143 -2.20 -14.87 6.87
C GLN A 143 -0.85 -14.24 7.23
N VAL A 144 0.26 -14.82 6.79
CA VAL A 144 1.59 -14.21 6.98
C VAL A 144 1.75 -12.90 6.18
N LEU A 145 1.06 -12.77 5.05
CA LEU A 145 1.07 -11.56 4.20
C LEU A 145 -0.28 -10.84 4.12
N VAL A 146 -1.36 -11.55 4.44
CA VAL A 146 -2.74 -11.05 4.39
C VAL A 146 -3.49 -11.49 5.67
N PRO A 147 -3.18 -10.90 6.84
CA PRO A 147 -3.62 -11.37 8.16
C PRO A 147 -5.10 -11.08 8.48
N LEU A 148 -6.02 -11.30 7.53
CA LEU A 148 -7.41 -10.88 7.64
C LEU A 148 -8.15 -11.53 8.80
N ARG A 149 -7.96 -12.83 9.07
CA ARG A 149 -8.67 -13.49 10.20
C ARG A 149 -8.11 -13.03 11.54
N HIS A 150 -6.80 -12.76 11.62
CA HIS A 150 -6.21 -12.15 12.81
C HIS A 150 -6.74 -10.74 13.06
N LEU A 151 -6.89 -9.92 12.01
CA LEU A 151 -7.46 -8.58 12.13
C LEU A 151 -8.93 -8.61 12.55
N GLU A 152 -9.72 -9.57 12.06
CA GLU A 152 -11.09 -9.78 12.52
C GLU A 152 -11.15 -10.13 14.01
N ASN A 153 -10.27 -11.02 14.49
CA ASN A 153 -10.19 -11.33 15.92
C ASN A 153 -9.84 -10.09 16.75
N LEU A 154 -8.93 -9.24 16.28
CA LEU A 154 -8.60 -7.98 16.97
C LEU A 154 -9.77 -6.99 17.03
N VAL A 155 -10.71 -7.05 16.08
CA VAL A 155 -11.97 -6.30 16.16
C VAL A 155 -12.90 -6.90 17.21
N VAL A 156 -13.04 -8.24 17.23
CA VAL A 156 -13.85 -8.95 18.24
C VAL A 156 -13.35 -8.68 19.66
N ASP A 157 -12.03 -8.64 19.84
CA ASP A 157 -11.38 -8.38 21.13
C ASP A 157 -11.40 -6.90 21.53
N GLY A 158 -11.89 -6.00 20.66
CA GLY A 158 -11.96 -4.56 20.90
C GLY A 158 -10.61 -3.84 20.85
N VAL A 159 -9.56 -4.50 20.33
CA VAL A 159 -8.23 -3.89 20.15
C VAL A 159 -8.24 -2.88 19.00
N ILE A 160 -8.98 -3.18 17.93
CA ILE A 160 -9.25 -2.28 16.81
C ILE A 160 -10.76 -2.01 16.76
N GLY A 161 -11.16 -0.78 16.45
CA GLY A 161 -12.57 -0.41 16.39
C GLY A 161 -13.32 -1.05 15.22
N GLU A 162 -12.72 -1.01 14.03
CA GLU A 162 -13.31 -1.57 12.81
C GLU A 162 -12.21 -1.96 11.80
N LEU A 163 -12.44 -3.01 11.03
CA LEU A 163 -11.63 -3.33 9.84
C LEU A 163 -12.32 -2.72 8.60
N ALA A 164 -11.57 -1.98 7.80
CA ALA A 164 -12.04 -1.42 6.54
C ALA A 164 -12.60 -2.52 5.62
N PRO A 165 -13.63 -2.23 4.80
CA PRO A 165 -14.26 -3.24 3.95
C PRO A 165 -13.38 -3.68 2.78
N CYS A 166 -12.25 -3.01 2.55
CA CYS A 166 -11.31 -3.30 1.47
C CYS A 166 -9.88 -3.52 2.00
N VAL A 167 -9.12 -4.29 1.22
CA VAL A 167 -7.66 -4.42 1.30
C VAL A 167 -7.07 -3.67 0.12
N ILE A 168 -5.96 -2.97 0.36
CA ILE A 168 -5.18 -2.32 -0.68
C ILE A 168 -3.92 -3.15 -0.91
N SER A 169 -3.80 -3.74 -2.10
CA SER A 169 -2.66 -4.59 -2.47
C SER A 169 -1.89 -4.01 -3.65
N PHE A 170 -0.57 -4.11 -3.60
CA PHE A 170 0.33 -3.75 -4.69
C PHE A 170 1.53 -4.70 -4.74
N SER A 171 2.30 -4.66 -5.82
CA SER A 171 3.55 -5.42 -5.95
C SER A 171 4.69 -4.71 -5.19
N GLY A 172 5.41 -5.44 -4.33
CA GLY A 172 6.57 -4.91 -3.63
C GLY A 172 7.77 -4.57 -4.54
N TYR A 173 7.80 -5.09 -5.76
CA TYR A 173 8.89 -4.87 -6.70
C TYR A 173 8.65 -3.62 -7.56
N GLN A 174 9.21 -2.49 -7.10
CA GLN A 174 9.05 -1.16 -7.71
C GLN A 174 10.40 -0.41 -7.72
N PRO A 175 11.28 -0.66 -8.71
CA PRO A 175 12.62 -0.08 -8.74
C PRO A 175 12.65 1.45 -8.86
N ASP A 176 11.73 2.05 -9.62
CA ASP A 176 11.58 3.50 -9.72
C ASP A 176 10.76 4.05 -8.53
N ALA A 177 11.43 4.58 -7.52
CA ALA A 177 10.81 5.16 -6.33
C ALA A 177 10.02 6.44 -6.65
N THR A 178 10.34 7.16 -7.73
CA THR A 178 9.57 8.36 -8.10
C THR A 178 8.18 7.98 -8.58
N ARG A 179 8.06 6.87 -9.32
CA ARG A 179 6.76 6.31 -9.74
C ARG A 179 5.94 5.80 -8.57
N THR A 180 6.57 5.19 -7.56
CA THR A 180 5.85 4.85 -6.31
C THR A 180 5.24 6.10 -5.68
N VAL A 181 5.96 7.21 -5.63
CA VAL A 181 5.48 8.47 -5.05
C VAL A 181 4.42 9.16 -5.90
N SER A 182 4.55 9.15 -7.24
CA SER A 182 3.66 9.89 -8.14
C SER A 182 2.45 9.08 -8.61
N GLU A 183 2.49 7.75 -8.60
CA GLU A 183 1.43 6.87 -9.12
C GLU A 183 0.76 6.07 -7.99
N VAL A 184 1.57 5.30 -7.24
CA VAL A 184 1.05 4.33 -6.25
C VAL A 184 0.51 5.03 -5.01
N ILE A 185 1.28 5.93 -4.40
CA ILE A 185 0.88 6.62 -3.16
C ILE A 185 -0.43 7.41 -3.36
N PRO A 186 -0.62 8.20 -4.43
CA PRO A 186 -1.89 8.88 -4.69
C PRO A 186 -3.07 7.91 -4.82
N ALA A 187 -2.90 6.79 -5.53
CA ALA A 187 -3.95 5.78 -5.68
C ALA A 187 -4.29 5.10 -4.34
N VAL A 188 -3.28 4.84 -3.49
CA VAL A 188 -3.46 4.33 -2.13
C VAL A 188 -4.23 5.35 -1.27
N ILE A 189 -3.87 6.64 -1.34
CA ILE A 189 -4.54 7.72 -0.61
C ILE A 189 -5.99 7.87 -1.07
N GLU A 190 -6.26 7.75 -2.36
CA GLU A 190 -7.62 7.79 -2.91
C GLU A 190 -8.47 6.64 -2.36
N ALA A 191 -7.97 5.41 -2.45
CA ALA A 191 -8.66 4.23 -1.91
C ALA A 191 -8.89 4.34 -0.39
N ALA A 192 -7.89 4.83 0.34
CA ALA A 192 -7.95 5.08 1.76
C ALA A 192 -9.01 6.14 2.13
N ARG A 193 -9.05 7.26 1.41
CA ARG A 193 -10.05 8.31 1.63
C ARG A 193 -11.46 7.83 1.31
N ALA A 194 -11.63 7.06 0.23
CA ALA A 194 -12.91 6.48 -0.16
C ALA A 194 -13.46 5.49 0.89
N ALA A 195 -12.59 4.82 1.65
CA ALA A 195 -12.96 3.91 2.73
C ALA A 195 -13.06 4.58 4.11
N GLU A 196 -12.84 5.89 4.20
CA GLU A 196 -12.85 6.68 5.45
C GLU A 196 -11.94 6.09 6.54
N ILE A 197 -10.72 5.71 6.18
CA ILE A 197 -9.78 5.05 7.10
C ILE A 197 -9.17 6.04 8.11
N ASP A 198 -9.01 5.60 9.36
CA ASP A 198 -8.29 6.36 10.38
C ASP A 198 -6.82 5.94 10.49
N ALA A 199 -6.56 4.64 10.26
CA ALA A 199 -5.28 3.97 10.45
C ALA A 199 -5.02 2.95 9.33
N ALA A 200 -3.75 2.63 9.10
CA ALA A 200 -3.35 1.56 8.19
C ALA A 200 -2.34 0.61 8.86
N LEU A 201 -2.48 -0.69 8.59
CA LEU A 201 -1.44 -1.69 8.84
C LEU A 201 -0.75 -1.98 7.50
N LEU A 202 0.54 -1.71 7.43
CA LEU A 202 1.37 -2.05 6.28
C LEU A 202 2.05 -3.41 6.53
N VAL A 203 1.80 -4.37 5.65
CA VAL A 203 2.43 -5.70 5.68
C VAL A 203 3.34 -5.84 4.45
N PRO A 204 4.66 -5.76 4.62
CA PRO A 204 5.60 -6.01 3.53
C PRO A 204 5.72 -7.52 3.25
N ALA A 205 6.12 -7.85 2.02
CA ALA A 205 6.58 -9.19 1.63
C ALA A 205 8.09 -9.35 1.77
#